data_AF-A0A6B3GD41-F1
#
_entry.id   AF-A0A6B3GD41-F1
#
_cell.length_a   1.000
_cell.length_b   1.000
_cell.length_c   1.000
_cell.angle_alpha   90.00
_cell.angle_beta   90.00
_cell.angle_gamma   90.00
#
_symmetry.space_group_name_H-M   'P 1'
#
loop_
_entity.id
_entity.type
_entity.pdbx_description
1 polymer ?
#
loop_
_entity_poly.entity_id
_entity_poly.type
_entity_poly.pdbx_seq_one_letter_code
_entity_poly.pdbx_strand_id
1 'polypeptide(L)'
;IPIGGEGTLTAARMLADAGMPVVGVPKTIDNDISSTDRTFGFDTAVGVATEAIDRLKTTAESHQRVMVVEVMGRHAGWIALESGMAGGAHGICLPERPFQVDDLVKMVEERF
;
A
#
# COMPACT_ATOMS: atom_id res chain seq x y z
N ILE A 1 0.94 17.29 20.65
CA ILE A 1 0.45 16.94 19.28
C ILE A 1 1.04 15.57 18.94
N PRO A 2 0.32 14.46 19.19
CA PRO A 2 0.72 13.12 18.79
C PRO A 2 0.62 12.95 17.27
N ILE A 3 1.65 12.34 16.67
CA ILE A 3 1.76 12.09 15.23
C ILE A 3 2.07 10.62 15.01
N GLY A 4 1.18 9.87 14.36
CA GLY A 4 1.40 8.44 14.14
C GLY A 4 0.19 7.69 13.63
N GLY A 5 0.31 6.36 13.64
CA GLY A 5 -0.74 5.42 13.25
C GLY A 5 -1.76 5.17 14.37
N GLU A 6 -2.57 4.12 14.20
CA GLU A 6 -3.66 3.74 15.09
C GLU A 6 -3.24 3.76 16.57
N GLY A 7 -2.18 3.03 16.95
CA GLY A 7 -1.75 2.96 18.36
C GLY A 7 -1.38 4.31 18.97
N THR A 8 -0.77 5.20 18.19
CA THR A 8 -0.45 6.57 18.64
C THR A 8 -1.73 7.38 18.86
N LEU A 9 -2.71 7.24 17.98
CA LEU A 9 -3.99 7.93 18.07
C LEU A 9 -4.87 7.38 19.20
N THR A 10 -4.76 6.09 19.52
CA THR A 10 -5.39 5.49 20.71
C THR A 10 -4.84 6.12 21.99
N ALA A 11 -3.51 6.23 22.12
CA ALA A 11 -2.90 6.89 23.27
C ALA A 11 -3.26 8.39 23.34
N ALA A 12 -3.31 9.07 22.19
CA ALA A 12 -3.77 10.44 22.07
C ALA A 12 -5.18 10.64 22.62
N ARG A 13 -6.08 9.69 22.30
CA ARG A 13 -7.46 9.70 22.78
C ARG A 13 -7.55 9.57 24.29
N MET A 14 -6.78 8.66 24.90
CA MET A 14 -6.73 8.50 26.35
C MET A 14 -6.32 9.80 27.07
N LEU A 15 -5.36 10.54 26.50
CA LEU A 15 -4.92 11.83 27.02
C LEU A 15 -6.00 12.92 26.89
N ALA A 16 -6.73 12.90 25.76
CA ALA A 16 -7.87 13.81 25.55
C ALA A 16 -9.00 13.55 26.55
N ASP A 17 -9.35 12.27 26.76
CA ASP A 17 -10.39 11.85 27.71
C ASP A 17 -9.99 12.19 29.18
N ALA A 18 -8.70 12.29 29.48
CA ALA A 18 -8.18 12.79 30.76
C ALA A 18 -8.21 14.32 30.91
N GLY A 19 -8.79 15.05 29.95
CA GLY A 19 -8.97 16.50 30.00
C GLY A 19 -7.83 17.31 29.40
N MET A 20 -6.83 16.67 28.77
CA MET A 20 -5.74 17.39 28.10
C MET A 20 -6.17 17.82 26.68
N PRO A 21 -5.91 19.07 26.26
CA PRO A 21 -6.18 19.47 24.89
C PRO A 21 -5.20 18.77 23.93
N VAL A 22 -5.72 17.88 23.09
CA VAL A 22 -4.95 17.05 22.16
C VAL A 22 -5.46 17.23 20.72
N VAL A 23 -4.52 17.38 19.79
CA VAL A 23 -4.76 17.30 18.34
C VAL A 23 -3.89 16.18 17.79
N GLY A 24 -4.52 15.12 17.28
CA GLY A 24 -3.84 13.98 16.66
C GLY A 24 -3.61 14.20 15.17
N VAL A 25 -2.43 13.81 14.67
CA VAL A 25 -2.07 13.89 13.26
C VAL A 25 -1.85 12.48 12.70
N PRO A 26 -2.67 12.03 11.73
CA PRO A 26 -2.62 10.67 11.21
C PRO A 26 -1.40 10.47 10.30
N LYS A 27 -0.42 9.69 10.75
CA LYS A 27 0.83 9.44 10.04
C LYS A 27 1.16 7.95 9.99
N THR A 28 1.00 7.38 8.80
CA THR A 28 1.33 6.01 8.43
C THR A 28 1.57 5.96 6.93
N ILE A 29 2.34 4.97 6.47
CA ILE A 29 2.46 4.71 5.03
C ILE A 29 1.29 3.87 4.51
N ASP A 30 0.56 3.17 5.38
CA ASP A 30 -0.44 2.17 4.98
C ASP A 30 -1.76 2.79 4.46
N ASN A 31 -1.96 4.10 4.68
CA ASN A 31 -3.20 4.83 4.37
C ASN A 31 -4.48 4.18 4.93
N ASP A 32 -4.39 3.63 6.13
CA ASP A 32 -5.43 2.82 6.78
C ASP A 32 -6.15 3.53 7.94
N ILE A 33 -6.01 4.86 8.04
CA ILE A 33 -6.62 5.65 9.12
C ILE A 33 -7.92 6.28 8.65
N SER A 34 -9.00 6.06 9.39
CA SER A 34 -10.31 6.66 9.11
C SER A 34 -10.29 8.18 9.22
N SER A 35 -11.24 8.83 8.54
CA SER A 35 -11.45 10.29 8.57
C SER A 35 -10.36 11.13 7.89
N THR A 36 -9.50 10.51 7.10
CA THR A 36 -8.61 11.18 6.13
C THR A 36 -8.51 10.34 4.88
N ASP A 37 -8.46 10.97 3.70
CA ASP A 37 -8.27 10.26 2.44
C ASP A 37 -6.79 9.89 2.21
N ARG A 38 -5.88 10.64 2.83
CA ARG A 38 -4.42 10.43 2.73
C ARG A 38 -3.71 10.58 4.07
N THR A 39 -2.69 9.78 4.30
CA THR A 39 -1.81 9.84 5.47
C THR A 39 -0.38 10.22 5.10
N PHE A 40 0.33 10.85 6.05
CA PHE A 40 1.70 11.28 5.82
C PHE A 40 2.66 10.11 5.56
N GLY A 41 3.31 10.15 4.40
CA GLY A 41 4.28 9.15 3.95
C GLY A 41 3.70 8.13 2.96
N PHE A 42 2.38 8.08 2.78
CA PHE A 42 1.75 7.22 1.78
C PHE A 42 2.29 7.50 0.37
N ASP A 43 2.30 8.76 -0.06
CA ASP A 43 2.76 9.16 -1.40
C ASP A 43 4.22 8.81 -1.65
N THR A 44 5.05 8.95 -0.63
CA THR A 44 6.45 8.54 -0.70
C THR A 44 6.57 7.03 -0.86
N ALA A 45 5.78 6.25 -0.12
CA ALA A 45 5.79 4.79 -0.23
C ALA A 45 5.29 4.32 -1.62
N VAL A 46 4.22 4.91 -2.14
CA VAL A 46 3.71 4.64 -3.49
C VAL A 46 4.75 4.99 -4.54
N GLY A 47 5.42 6.15 -4.43
CA GLY A 47 6.47 6.55 -5.35
C GLY A 47 7.63 5.56 -5.40
N VAL A 48 8.13 5.13 -4.24
CA VAL A 48 9.22 4.14 -4.13
C VAL A 48 8.80 2.78 -4.72
N ALA A 49 7.59 2.31 -4.40
CA ALA A 49 7.08 1.05 -4.93
C ALA A 49 6.89 1.11 -6.46
N THR A 50 6.39 2.23 -6.98
CA THR A 50 6.21 2.45 -8.42
C THR A 50 7.55 2.40 -9.15
N GLU A 51 8.58 3.08 -8.64
CA GLU A 51 9.92 3.06 -9.21
C GLU A 51 10.53 1.66 -9.20
N ALA A 52 10.31 0.89 -8.14
CA ALA A 52 10.77 -0.50 -8.05
C ALA A 52 10.10 -1.38 -9.13
N ILE A 53 8.79 -1.24 -9.33
CA ILE A 53 8.03 -1.96 -10.36
C ILE A 53 8.54 -1.59 -11.77
N ASP A 54 8.73 -0.31 -12.05
CA ASP A 54 9.20 0.17 -13.35
C ASP A 54 10.60 -0.37 -13.69
N ARG A 55 11.52 -0.37 -12.73
CA ARG A 55 12.85 -0.95 -12.89
C ARG A 55 12.80 -2.44 -13.20
N LEU A 56 11.93 -3.18 -12.52
CA LEU A 56 11.76 -4.63 -12.73
C LEU A 56 11.14 -4.96 -14.09
N LYS A 57 10.30 -4.07 -14.65
CA LYS A 57 9.63 -4.29 -15.92
C LYS A 57 10.61 -4.51 -17.07
N THR A 58 11.65 -3.69 -17.16
CA THR A 58 12.65 -3.77 -18.24
C THR A 58 13.40 -5.11 -18.24
N THR A 59 13.73 -5.65 -17.07
CA THR A 59 14.40 -6.95 -16.94
C THR A 59 13.44 -8.12 -17.17
N ALA A 60 12.17 -7.98 -16.77
CA ALA A 60 11.13 -8.97 -17.01
C ALA A 60 10.88 -9.15 -18.52
N GLU A 61 10.77 -8.04 -19.27
CA GLU A 61 10.55 -8.05 -20.72
C GLU A 61 11.76 -8.65 -21.47
N SER A 62 12.99 -8.33 -21.05
CA SER A 62 14.22 -8.79 -21.72
C SER A 62 14.44 -10.31 -21.64
N HIS A 63 13.94 -10.96 -20.58
CA HIS A 63 14.15 -12.38 -20.33
C HIS A 63 12.86 -13.22 -20.30
N GLN A 64 11.74 -12.64 -20.72
CA GLN A 64 10.41 -13.26 -20.66
C GLN A 64 10.11 -13.87 -19.29
N ARG A 65 10.27 -13.06 -18.22
CA ARG A 65 10.06 -13.49 -16.84
C ARG A 65 8.81 -12.89 -16.25
N VAL A 66 8.18 -13.64 -15.36
CA VAL A 66 7.15 -13.14 -14.45
C VAL A 66 7.84 -12.69 -13.17
N MET A 67 7.56 -11.46 -12.73
CA MET A 67 8.08 -10.91 -11.49
C MET A 67 6.92 -10.69 -10.52
N VAL A 68 7.12 -11.09 -9.26
CA VAL A 68 6.19 -10.82 -8.16
C VAL A 68 6.83 -9.77 -7.25
N VAL A 69 6.09 -8.72 -6.92
CA VAL A 69 6.54 -7.62 -6.07
C VAL A 69 5.64 -7.55 -4.85
N GLU A 70 6.21 -7.79 -3.67
CA GLU A 70 5.54 -7.61 -2.39
C GLU A 70 5.79 -6.19 -1.87
N VAL A 71 4.74 -5.52 -1.43
CA VAL A 71 4.80 -4.17 -0.85
C VAL A 71 4.16 -4.15 0.54
N MET A 72 4.48 -3.11 1.31
CA MET A 72 3.83 -2.86 2.61
C MET A 72 2.36 -2.45 2.44
N GLY A 73 1.66 -2.22 3.56
CA GLY A 73 0.22 -1.91 3.56
C GLY A 73 -0.56 -2.61 4.68
N ARG A 74 0.08 -3.57 5.36
CA ARG A 74 -0.50 -4.35 6.48
C ARG A 74 -1.81 -5.05 6.08
N HIS A 75 -2.96 -4.44 6.37
CA HIS A 75 -4.30 -4.97 6.09
C HIS A 75 -5.00 -4.19 4.97
N ALA A 76 -4.36 -3.12 4.46
CA ALA A 76 -4.88 -2.27 3.41
C ALA A 76 -4.04 -2.42 2.13
N GLY A 77 -4.72 -2.53 1.00
CA GLY A 77 -4.14 -2.72 -0.32
C GLY A 77 -3.74 -1.41 -1.03
N TRP A 78 -3.81 -0.25 -0.38
CA TRP A 78 -3.65 1.04 -1.04
C TRP A 78 -2.31 1.21 -1.76
N ILE A 79 -1.21 0.82 -1.11
CA ILE A 79 0.12 0.90 -1.73
C ILE A 79 0.17 -0.01 -2.96
N ALA A 80 -0.23 -1.27 -2.83
CA ALA A 80 -0.24 -2.24 -3.92
C ALA A 80 -1.12 -1.79 -5.11
N LEU A 81 -2.29 -1.22 -4.82
CA LEU A 81 -3.21 -0.70 -5.81
C LEU A 81 -2.61 0.49 -6.57
N GLU A 82 -2.23 1.56 -5.86
CA GLU A 82 -1.74 2.78 -6.52
C GLU A 82 -0.40 2.55 -7.21
N SER A 83 0.55 1.86 -6.57
CA SER A 83 1.86 1.59 -7.19
C SER A 83 1.76 0.60 -8.34
N GLY A 84 0.90 -0.41 -8.23
CA GLY A 84 0.68 -1.38 -9.31
C GLY A 84 0.06 -0.72 -10.55
N MET A 85 -0.93 0.16 -10.35
CA MET A 85 -1.51 0.93 -11.45
C MET A 85 -0.49 1.88 -12.09
N ALA A 86 0.26 2.63 -11.27
CA ALA A 86 1.25 3.58 -11.77
C ALA A 86 2.44 2.91 -12.45
N GLY A 87 2.92 1.77 -11.93
CA GLY A 87 4.04 1.00 -12.48
C GLY A 87 3.64 0.09 -13.66
N GLY A 88 2.35 -0.02 -13.97
CA GLY A 88 1.84 -0.85 -15.06
C GLY A 88 1.96 -2.35 -14.79
N ALA A 89 1.67 -2.78 -13.56
CA ALA A 89 1.58 -4.18 -13.19
C ALA A 89 0.45 -4.88 -13.98
N HIS A 90 0.66 -6.15 -14.35
CA HIS A 90 -0.33 -6.92 -15.11
C HIS A 90 -1.48 -7.43 -14.24
N GLY A 91 -1.18 -7.77 -13.00
CA GLY A 91 -2.14 -8.13 -11.98
C GLY A 91 -1.77 -7.49 -10.65
N ILE A 92 -2.78 -7.15 -9.85
CA ILE A 92 -2.61 -6.55 -8.52
C ILE A 92 -3.43 -7.37 -7.53
N CYS A 93 -2.76 -7.90 -6.51
CA CYS A 93 -3.37 -8.70 -5.45
C CYS A 93 -3.62 -7.82 -4.22
N LEU A 94 -4.85 -7.79 -3.73
CA LEU A 94 -5.26 -6.90 -2.64
C LEU A 94 -5.95 -7.69 -1.52
N PRO A 95 -5.74 -7.35 -0.23
CA PRO A 95 -6.46 -7.99 0.86
C PRO A 95 -7.98 -7.73 0.79
N GLU A 96 -8.42 -6.61 0.22
CA GLU A 96 -9.84 -6.26 0.06
C GLU A 96 -10.56 -7.08 -1.01
N ARG A 97 -9.82 -7.72 -1.92
CA ARG A 97 -10.36 -8.55 -3.00
C ARG A 97 -9.66 -9.90 -3.02
N PRO A 98 -10.24 -10.93 -2.38
CA PRO A 98 -9.70 -12.28 -2.44
C PRO A 98 -9.48 -12.71 -3.88
N PHE A 99 -8.35 -13.35 -4.13
CA PHE A 99 -7.99 -13.89 -5.44
C PHE A 99 -7.66 -15.38 -5.30
N GLN A 100 -7.79 -16.11 -6.40
CA GLN A 100 -7.29 -17.48 -6.49
C GLN A 100 -5.99 -17.47 -7.29
N VAL A 101 -5.01 -18.27 -6.84
CA VAL A 101 -3.71 -18.37 -7.53
C VAL A 101 -3.90 -18.88 -8.96
N ASP A 102 -4.85 -19.79 -9.18
CA ASP A 102 -5.16 -20.34 -10.52
C ASP A 102 -5.61 -19.25 -11.51
N ASP A 103 -6.32 -18.22 -11.05
CA ASP A 103 -6.75 -17.11 -11.90
C ASP A 103 -5.57 -16.20 -12.28
N LEU A 104 -4.59 -16.03 -11.38
CA LEU A 104 -3.35 -15.35 -11.70
C LEU A 104 -2.51 -16.13 -12.70
N VAL A 105 -2.41 -17.45 -12.54
CA VAL A 105 -1.68 -18.31 -13.48
C VAL A 105 -2.31 -18.22 -14.87
N LYS A 106 -3.64 -18.32 -14.99
CA LYS A 106 -4.34 -18.14 -16.26
C LYS A 106 -4.09 -16.77 -16.89
N MET A 107 -4.17 -15.69 -16.11
CA MET A 107 -3.89 -14.33 -16.57
C MET A 107 -2.47 -14.19 -17.14
N VAL A 108 -1.50 -14.85 -16.50
CA VAL A 108 -0.12 -14.88 -16.98
C VAL A 108 0.00 -15.69 -18.27
N GLU A 109 -0.61 -16.88 -18.32
CA GLU A 109 -0.58 -17.75 -19.51
C GLU A 109 -1.24 -17.11 -20.74
N GLU A 110 -2.35 -16.39 -20.60
CA GLU A 110 -3.04 -15.71 -21.72
C GLU A 110 -2.19 -14.60 -22.38
N ARG A 111 -1.19 -14.09 -21.66
CA ARG A 111 -0.30 -13.02 -22.13
C ARG A 111 0.90 -13.56 -22.92
N PHE A 112 1.29 -14.82 -22.70
CA PHE A 112 2.44 -15.46 -23.35
C PHE A 112 2.00 -16.43 -24.46
#